data_AF-A0A3C0VRQ5-F1
#
_entry.id   AF-A0A3C0VRQ5-F1
#
_cell.length_a   1.000
_cell.length_b   1.000
_cell.length_c   1.000
_cell.angle_alpha   90.00
_cell.angle_beta   90.00
_cell.angle_gamma   90.00
#
_symmetry.space_group_name_H-M   'P 1'
#
loop_
_entity.id
_entity.type
_entity.pdbx_description
1 polymer ?
#
loop_
_entity_poly.entity_id
_entity_poly.type
_entity_poly.pdbx_seq_one_letter_code
_entity_poly.pdbx_strand_id
1 'polypeptide(L)'
;MLPKGYAYRIAFCVFRGFNMDIFELYVVNMKYVRNLKNIEKKRTGRTNTILSVSSQTHKEGRPFVGIIHMVSGMKYCIPFSSIEKKSKYLSMAENITFRKIKNDEGDVIGILNINNMIPVREEYISKFIIDELPTDSKEQADYKRKCKQELEWCNNNASEILRLATELHSIICENRSFKKRNICPNYKELEKECSKQKKISKRNIKKQLIRKTKP
;
A
#
# COMPACT_ATOMS: atom_id res chain seq x y z
N MET A 1 10.02 42.24 -19.51
CA MET A 1 11.08 42.00 -18.49
C MET A 1 10.43 41.52 -17.21
N LEU A 2 10.69 40.30 -16.76
CA LEU A 2 10.47 39.86 -15.37
C LEU A 2 11.76 40.15 -14.58
N PRO A 3 11.67 40.60 -13.32
CA PRO A 3 11.76 39.71 -12.14
C PRO A 3 10.89 40.20 -10.96
N LYS A 4 10.64 39.56 -9.80
CA LYS A 4 10.98 38.30 -9.11
C LYS A 4 10.00 38.25 -7.90
N GLY A 5 9.52 37.08 -7.49
CA GLY A 5 9.02 36.89 -6.11
C GLY A 5 7.59 36.39 -5.91
N TYR A 6 7.15 35.33 -6.62
CA TYR A 6 6.00 34.55 -6.17
C TYR A 6 6.43 33.60 -5.04
N ALA A 7 6.46 34.14 -3.82
CA ALA A 7 6.52 33.33 -2.62
C ALA A 7 5.18 32.62 -2.45
N TYR A 8 5.13 31.33 -2.78
CA TYR A 8 4.04 30.45 -2.36
C TYR A 8 4.11 30.29 -0.83
N ARG A 9 3.54 31.26 -0.11
CA ARG A 9 3.14 31.09 1.29
C ARG A 9 1.88 30.23 1.24
N ILE A 10 2.05 28.92 1.46
CA ILE A 10 0.94 28.03 1.77
C ILE A 10 0.35 28.57 3.08
N ALA A 11 -0.73 29.34 2.96
CA ALA A 11 -1.51 29.80 4.08
C ALA A 11 -2.14 28.57 4.73
N PHE A 12 -1.64 28.24 5.92
CA PHE A 12 -2.19 27.25 6.82
C PHE A 12 -3.51 27.81 7.37
N CYS A 13 -4.57 27.76 6.57
CA CYS A 13 -5.93 28.06 7.04
C CYS A 13 -6.49 26.83 7.76
N VAL A 14 -6.52 26.95 9.08
CA VAL A 14 -7.30 26.15 10.02
C VAL A 14 -8.80 26.32 9.71
N PHE A 15 -9.59 25.29 10.00
CA PHE A 15 -11.05 25.12 9.84
C PHE A 15 -11.56 24.42 8.57
N ARG A 16 -11.56 23.09 8.65
CA ARG A 16 -12.75 22.22 8.52
C ARG A 16 -12.37 20.85 9.12
N GLY A 17 -13.27 20.22 9.86
CA GLY A 17 -13.02 18.94 10.52
C GLY A 17 -12.39 17.95 9.55
N PHE A 18 -11.11 17.68 9.73
CA PHE A 18 -10.42 16.65 8.99
C PHE A 18 -11.02 15.33 9.48
N ASN A 19 -11.88 14.72 8.67
CA ASN A 19 -11.94 13.27 8.64
C ASN A 19 -10.50 12.84 8.36
N MET A 20 -9.76 12.47 9.40
CA MET A 20 -8.51 11.77 9.22
C MET A 20 -8.88 10.54 8.38
N ASP A 21 -8.22 10.36 7.24
CA ASP A 21 -8.41 9.15 6.44
C ASP A 21 -8.03 7.96 7.34
N ILE A 22 -9.05 7.34 7.93
CA ILE A 22 -8.87 6.12 8.72
C ILE A 22 -8.54 5.04 7.72
N PHE A 23 -7.29 4.59 7.73
CA PHE A 23 -6.90 3.45 6.94
C PHE A 23 -7.58 2.19 7.47
N GLU A 24 -7.81 1.27 6.55
CA GLU A 24 -8.24 -0.10 6.80
C GLU A 24 -7.25 -1.07 6.16
N LEU A 25 -7.38 -2.36 6.50
CA LEU A 25 -6.59 -3.42 5.89
C LEU A 25 -7.36 -4.13 4.78
N TYR A 26 -6.65 -4.44 3.71
CA TYR A 26 -7.17 -5.07 2.52
C TYR A 26 -6.34 -6.27 2.09
N VAL A 27 -7.00 -7.28 1.54
CA VAL A 27 -6.38 -8.33 0.73
C VAL A 27 -6.50 -7.93 -0.73
N VAL A 28 -5.37 -7.86 -1.42
CA VAL A 28 -5.32 -7.55 -2.86
C VAL A 28 -5.34 -8.84 -3.68
N ASN A 29 -6.13 -8.84 -4.75
CA ASN A 29 -6.30 -9.99 -5.64
C ASN A 29 -4.94 -10.50 -6.15
N MET A 30 -4.65 -11.76 -5.85
CA MET A 30 -3.37 -12.39 -6.17
C MET A 30 -3.03 -12.41 -7.67
N LYS A 31 -4.03 -12.57 -8.55
CA LYS A 31 -3.80 -12.52 -10.02
C LYS A 31 -3.45 -11.10 -10.47
N TYR A 32 -4.06 -10.10 -9.86
CA TYR A 32 -3.74 -8.70 -10.11
C TYR A 32 -2.30 -8.37 -9.68
N VAL A 33 -1.90 -8.71 -8.46
CA VAL A 33 -0.52 -8.48 -7.98
C VAL A 33 0.51 -9.19 -8.87
N ARG A 34 0.25 -10.44 -9.29
CA ARG A 34 1.14 -11.15 -10.23
C ARG A 34 1.24 -10.45 -11.58
N ASN A 35 0.14 -9.91 -12.08
CA ASN A 35 0.13 -9.16 -13.33
C ASN A 35 0.97 -7.89 -13.22
N LEU A 36 0.80 -7.11 -12.15
CA LEU A 36 1.64 -5.93 -11.88
C LEU A 36 3.13 -6.29 -11.80
N LYS A 37 3.47 -7.38 -11.10
CA LYS A 37 4.85 -7.91 -11.06
C LYS A 37 5.42 -8.21 -12.43
N ASN A 38 4.63 -8.86 -13.29
CA ASN A 38 5.08 -9.23 -14.63
C ASN A 38 5.32 -8.00 -15.50
N ILE A 39 4.46 -6.99 -15.39
CA ILE A 39 4.59 -5.72 -16.13
C ILE A 39 5.83 -4.96 -15.67
N GLU A 40 6.03 -4.82 -14.37
CA GLU A 40 7.23 -4.20 -13.81
C GLU A 40 8.49 -4.95 -14.25
N LYS A 41 8.52 -6.28 -14.14
CA LYS A 41 9.64 -7.11 -14.62
C LYS A 41 9.91 -6.90 -16.10
N LYS A 42 8.88 -6.88 -16.95
CA LYS A 42 9.03 -6.63 -18.40
C LYS A 42 9.57 -5.23 -18.68
N ARG A 43 9.14 -4.23 -17.91
CA ARG A 43 9.48 -2.82 -18.14
C ARG A 43 10.86 -2.43 -17.62
N THR A 44 11.28 -3.00 -16.50
CA THR A 44 12.47 -2.56 -15.74
C THR A 44 13.47 -3.66 -15.45
N GLY A 45 13.12 -4.93 -15.67
CA GLY A 45 13.91 -6.10 -15.27
C GLY A 45 13.83 -6.43 -13.77
N ARG A 46 13.14 -5.61 -12.96
CA ARG A 46 13.13 -5.73 -11.48
C ARG A 46 12.03 -6.67 -11.01
N THR A 47 12.30 -7.40 -9.93
CA THR A 47 11.38 -8.41 -9.36
C THR A 47 11.02 -8.17 -7.89
N ASN A 48 11.72 -7.24 -7.24
CA ASN A 48 11.64 -6.97 -5.80
C ASN A 48 10.90 -5.67 -5.44
N THR A 49 10.41 -4.92 -6.42
CA THR A 49 9.71 -3.63 -6.23
C THR A 49 8.22 -3.78 -5.93
N ILE A 50 7.65 -4.96 -6.18
CA ILE A 50 6.27 -5.33 -5.81
C ILE A 50 6.32 -6.57 -4.92
N LEU A 51 5.68 -6.52 -3.75
CA LEU A 51 5.69 -7.62 -2.78
C LEU A 51 4.80 -8.79 -3.24
N SER A 52 5.25 -10.02 -2.95
CA SER A 52 4.47 -11.23 -3.25
C SER A 52 3.34 -11.41 -2.25
N VAL A 53 2.19 -11.84 -2.76
CA VAL A 53 1.02 -12.26 -1.98
C VAL A 53 0.70 -13.74 -2.23
N SER A 54 1.66 -14.50 -2.78
CA SER A 54 1.47 -15.88 -3.25
C SER A 54 1.76 -16.92 -2.16
N SER A 55 0.97 -17.98 -2.17
CA SER A 55 1.08 -19.17 -1.32
C SER A 55 2.41 -19.89 -1.43
N GLN A 56 2.88 -20.08 -2.67
CA GLN A 56 4.19 -20.66 -3.00
C GLN A 56 5.39 -19.97 -2.33
N THR A 57 5.20 -18.78 -1.77
CA THR A 57 6.26 -18.05 -1.06
C THR A 57 6.02 -17.96 0.46
N HIS A 58 5.04 -18.70 1.01
CA HIS A 58 4.53 -18.60 2.38
C HIS A 58 4.21 -17.14 2.77
N LYS A 59 3.65 -16.39 1.81
CA LYS A 59 3.28 -14.96 1.94
C LYS A 59 1.84 -14.71 1.50
N GLU A 60 1.06 -15.78 1.45
CA GLU A 60 -0.38 -15.71 1.27
C GLU A 60 -1.02 -14.93 2.42
N GLY A 61 -2.07 -14.16 2.13
CA GLY A 61 -2.79 -13.39 3.14
C GLY A 61 -2.15 -12.07 3.58
N ARG A 62 -1.03 -11.62 2.98
CA ARG A 62 -0.41 -10.32 3.32
C ARG A 62 -1.42 -9.17 3.22
N PRO A 63 -1.73 -8.46 4.32
CA PRO A 63 -2.60 -7.32 4.32
C PRO A 63 -1.89 -6.10 3.72
N PHE A 64 -2.69 -5.24 3.13
CA PHE A 64 -2.29 -3.94 2.62
C PHE A 64 -3.06 -2.87 3.36
N VAL A 65 -2.34 -1.86 3.86
CA VAL A 65 -2.96 -0.67 4.44
C VAL A 65 -3.36 0.30 3.32
N GLY A 66 -4.56 0.84 3.40
CA GLY A 66 -5.14 1.77 2.44
C GLY A 66 -6.55 2.17 2.87
N ILE A 67 -7.38 2.81 2.05
CA ILE A 67 -7.07 3.30 0.72
C ILE A 67 -6.41 4.67 0.84
N ILE A 68 -5.24 4.81 0.22
CA ILE A 68 -4.55 6.09 0.12
C ILE A 68 -5.06 6.80 -1.14
N HIS A 69 -5.73 7.93 -0.96
CA HIS A 69 -6.20 8.78 -2.05
C HIS A 69 -5.09 9.73 -2.49
N MET A 70 -4.53 9.50 -3.67
CA MET A 70 -3.46 10.32 -4.22
C MET A 70 -4.03 11.52 -4.98
N VAL A 71 -3.26 12.60 -5.10
CA VAL A 71 -3.64 13.85 -5.81
C VAL A 71 -4.05 13.62 -7.28
N SER A 72 -3.69 12.47 -7.88
CA SER A 72 -4.07 12.06 -9.24
C SER A 72 -5.41 11.31 -9.34
N GLY A 73 -6.17 11.19 -8.24
CA GLY A 73 -7.43 10.43 -8.20
C GLY A 73 -7.27 8.91 -8.19
N MET A 74 -6.04 8.40 -8.28
CA MET A 74 -5.74 6.97 -8.19
C MET A 74 -5.66 6.52 -6.72
N LYS A 75 -6.29 5.38 -6.44
CA LYS A 75 -6.27 4.71 -5.13
C LYS A 75 -5.03 3.83 -5.01
N TYR A 76 -4.33 3.90 -3.87
CA TYR A 76 -3.17 3.06 -3.58
C TYR A 76 -3.33 2.30 -2.27
N CYS A 77 -2.66 1.15 -2.18
CA CYS A 77 -2.43 0.47 -0.91
C CYS A 77 -0.94 0.14 -0.74
N ILE A 78 -0.49 0.08 0.50
CA ILE A 78 0.88 -0.26 0.88
C ILE A 78 0.88 -1.64 1.56
N PRO A 79 1.66 -2.61 1.09
CA PRO A 79 1.77 -3.91 1.76
C PRO A 79 2.47 -3.79 3.12
N PHE A 80 1.92 -4.40 4.16
CA PHE A 80 2.66 -4.63 5.40
C PHE A 80 3.82 -5.60 5.15
N SER A 81 4.91 -5.45 5.90
CA SER A 81 6.07 -6.33 5.86
C SER A 81 6.64 -6.56 7.25
N SER A 82 6.59 -7.82 7.71
CA SER A 82 7.18 -8.24 8.98
C SER A 82 8.69 -7.97 9.04
N ILE A 83 9.14 -7.51 10.21
CA ILE A 83 10.55 -7.24 10.54
C ILE A 83 11.36 -8.49 10.82
N GLU A 84 10.71 -9.55 11.31
CA GLU A 84 11.32 -10.75 11.93
C GLU A 84 12.41 -11.45 11.11
N LYS A 85 12.58 -11.11 9.83
CA LYS A 85 13.59 -11.70 8.94
C LYS A 85 14.69 -10.74 8.48
N LYS A 86 14.77 -9.50 8.98
CA LYS A 86 15.67 -8.49 8.41
C LYS A 86 16.26 -7.52 9.45
N SER A 87 17.25 -8.00 10.23
CA SER A 87 18.04 -7.22 11.21
C SER A 87 18.51 -5.84 10.72
N LYS A 88 18.81 -5.73 9.41
CA LYS A 88 19.22 -4.47 8.76
C LYS A 88 18.25 -3.29 8.94
N TYR A 89 16.95 -3.54 9.18
CA TYR A 89 15.99 -2.44 9.33
C TYR A 89 16.07 -1.79 10.70
N LEU A 90 16.57 -2.48 11.73
CA LEU A 90 16.74 -1.91 13.05
C LEU A 90 17.76 -0.76 13.01
N SER A 91 18.88 -0.94 12.32
CA SER A 91 19.93 0.07 12.16
C SER A 91 19.67 1.09 11.05
N MET A 92 18.81 0.78 10.07
CA MET A 92 18.56 1.68 8.94
C MET A 92 17.77 2.92 9.35
N ALA A 93 18.25 4.10 8.95
CA ALA A 93 17.53 5.35 9.10
C ALA A 93 16.29 5.41 8.18
N GLU A 94 15.18 5.86 8.74
CA GLU A 94 13.95 6.12 8.00
C GLU A 94 14.18 7.20 6.94
N ASN A 95 13.37 7.18 5.87
CA ASN A 95 13.46 8.14 4.77
C ASN A 95 12.17 8.06 3.95
N ILE A 96 12.08 8.80 2.85
CA ILE A 96 10.86 8.86 2.05
C ILE A 96 10.32 7.50 1.56
N THR A 97 11.17 6.46 1.45
CA THR A 97 10.74 5.16 0.96
C THR A 97 10.08 4.27 2.01
N PHE A 98 10.29 4.52 3.31
CA PHE A 98 9.73 3.68 4.37
C PHE A 98 9.63 4.35 5.74
N ARG A 99 8.77 3.79 6.60
CA ARG A 99 8.69 4.10 8.04
C ARG A 99 8.78 2.82 8.89
N LYS A 100 9.29 2.98 10.10
CA LYS A 100 9.32 2.00 11.18
C LYS A 100 8.00 2.10 11.93
N ILE A 101 7.25 1.01 11.93
CA ILE A 101 6.03 0.89 12.71
C ILE A 101 6.45 0.54 14.14
N LYS A 102 5.99 1.33 15.11
CA LYS A 102 6.32 1.16 16.51
C LYS A 102 5.08 0.84 17.32
N ASN A 103 5.22 0.04 18.38
CA ASN A 103 4.18 -0.08 19.41
C ASN A 103 4.22 1.16 20.33
N ASP A 104 3.33 1.18 21.32
CA ASP A 104 3.23 2.28 22.29
C ASP A 104 4.47 2.40 23.20
N GLU A 105 5.21 1.30 23.38
CA GLU A 105 6.48 1.26 24.13
C GLU A 105 7.65 1.84 23.32
N GLY A 106 7.45 2.09 22.02
CA GLY A 106 8.46 2.62 21.10
C GLY A 106 9.27 1.54 20.37
N ASP A 107 9.00 0.26 20.63
CA ASP A 107 9.64 -0.88 19.99
C ASP A 107 9.19 -1.04 18.54
N VAL A 108 10.15 -1.38 17.67
CA VAL A 108 9.87 -1.52 16.24
C VAL A 108 9.25 -2.89 15.94
N ILE A 109 7.96 -2.91 15.66
CA ILE A 109 7.18 -4.13 15.41
C ILE A 109 6.99 -4.45 13.92
N GLY A 110 7.13 -3.45 13.03
CA GLY A 110 6.91 -3.60 11.59
C GLY A 110 7.61 -2.54 10.73
N ILE A 111 7.65 -2.76 9.41
CA ILE A 111 8.12 -1.75 8.43
C ILE A 111 7.04 -1.51 7.39
N LEU A 112 6.70 -0.23 7.22
CA LEU A 112 5.83 0.24 6.15
C LEU A 112 6.69 0.67 4.95
N ASN A 113 6.81 -0.19 3.94
CA ASN A 113 7.59 0.11 2.72
C ASN A 113 6.74 0.91 1.73
N ILE A 114 6.68 2.23 1.92
CA ILE A 114 5.94 3.18 1.07
C ILE A 114 6.32 3.03 -0.41
N ASN A 115 7.60 2.77 -0.71
CA ASN A 115 8.05 2.52 -2.08
C ASN A 115 7.47 1.27 -2.75
N ASN A 116 6.83 0.36 -2.00
CA ASN A 116 6.18 -0.82 -2.54
C ASN A 116 4.66 -0.65 -2.70
N MET A 117 4.17 0.59 -2.60
CA MET A 117 2.76 0.88 -2.87
C MET A 117 2.37 0.49 -4.29
N ILE A 118 1.14 0.00 -4.43
CA ILE A 118 0.56 -0.38 -5.73
C ILE A 118 -0.77 0.35 -5.94
N PRO A 119 -1.07 0.77 -7.17
CA PRO A 119 -2.39 1.27 -7.49
C PRO A 119 -3.40 0.12 -7.37
N VAL A 120 -4.62 0.42 -6.97
CA VAL A 120 -5.71 -0.55 -6.83
C VAL A 120 -7.04 0.03 -7.30
N ARG A 121 -7.98 -0.87 -7.59
CA ARG A 121 -9.41 -0.56 -7.74
C ARG A 121 -10.22 -1.44 -6.81
N GLU A 122 -11.45 -1.05 -6.53
CA GLU A 122 -12.32 -1.75 -5.59
C GLU A 122 -12.56 -3.22 -5.97
N GLU A 123 -12.62 -3.56 -7.26
CA GLU A 123 -12.81 -4.96 -7.67
C GLU A 123 -11.58 -5.85 -7.45
N TYR A 124 -10.41 -5.25 -7.18
CA TYR A 124 -9.17 -5.97 -6.91
C TYR A 124 -8.86 -6.09 -5.43
N ILE A 125 -9.69 -5.55 -4.54
CA ILE A 125 -9.47 -5.58 -3.10
C ILE A 125 -10.69 -6.13 -2.37
N SER A 126 -10.44 -6.74 -1.22
CA SER A 126 -11.47 -7.13 -0.24
C SER A 126 -10.97 -6.77 1.15
N LYS A 127 -11.86 -6.42 2.07
CA LYS A 127 -11.46 -6.14 3.46
C LYS A 127 -10.74 -7.35 4.06
N PHE A 128 -9.66 -7.08 4.79
CA PHE A 128 -8.99 -8.08 5.61
C PHE A 128 -9.76 -8.24 6.91
N ILE A 129 -10.02 -9.50 7.31
CA ILE A 129 -10.70 -9.79 8.57
C ILE A 129 -9.66 -9.65 9.68
N ILE A 130 -9.64 -8.48 10.33
CA ILE A 130 -8.66 -8.15 11.37
C ILE A 130 -9.07 -8.67 12.74
N ASP A 131 -10.37 -8.85 12.99
CA ASP A 131 -10.87 -9.33 14.26
C ASP A 131 -10.58 -10.83 14.43
N GLU A 132 -10.21 -11.21 15.66
CA GLU A 132 -10.03 -12.61 16.05
C GLU A 132 -11.35 -13.36 15.95
N LEU A 133 -11.31 -14.53 15.32
CA LEU A 133 -12.46 -15.42 15.16
C LEU A 133 -12.30 -16.62 16.10
N PRO A 134 -13.41 -17.22 16.58
CA PRO A 134 -13.35 -18.43 17.42
C PRO A 134 -12.63 -19.62 16.76
N THR A 135 -12.53 -19.62 15.43
CA THR A 135 -11.88 -20.66 14.63
C THR A 135 -10.40 -20.39 14.37
N ASP A 136 -9.87 -19.24 14.79
CA ASP A 136 -8.46 -18.92 14.59
C ASP A 136 -7.57 -19.82 15.45
N SER A 137 -6.49 -20.31 14.86
CA SER A 137 -5.38 -20.86 15.64
C SER A 137 -4.70 -19.76 16.43
N LYS A 138 -3.91 -20.13 17.45
CA LYS A 138 -3.09 -19.18 18.23
C LYS A 138 -2.22 -18.31 17.32
N GLU A 139 -1.57 -18.89 16.32
CA GLU A 139 -0.73 -18.16 15.37
C GLU A 139 -1.53 -17.13 14.54
N GLN A 140 -2.75 -17.49 14.12
CA GLN A 140 -3.64 -16.59 13.38
C GLN A 140 -4.11 -15.43 14.26
N ALA A 141 -4.48 -15.70 15.51
CA ALA A 141 -4.86 -14.68 16.48
C ALA A 141 -3.70 -13.72 16.78
N ASP A 142 -2.49 -14.25 17.03
CA ASP A 142 -1.27 -13.46 17.25
C ASP A 142 -0.97 -12.55 16.06
N TYR A 143 -1.10 -13.08 14.84
CA TYR A 143 -0.92 -12.31 13.61
C TYR A 143 -1.93 -11.17 13.46
N LYS A 144 -3.20 -11.42 13.78
CA LYS A 144 -4.26 -10.41 13.74
C LYS A 144 -4.04 -9.30 14.77
N ARG A 145 -3.66 -9.65 16.00
CA ARG A 145 -3.30 -8.68 17.06
C ARG A 145 -2.15 -7.79 16.62
N LYS A 146 -1.11 -8.37 16.01
CA LYS A 146 0.00 -7.61 15.41
C LYS A 146 -0.48 -6.66 14.31
N CYS A 147 -1.31 -7.14 13.38
CA CYS A 147 -1.85 -6.31 12.31
C CYS A 147 -2.68 -5.13 12.84
N LYS A 148 -3.40 -5.32 13.96
CA LYS A 148 -4.16 -4.27 14.64
C LYS A 148 -3.25 -3.17 15.18
N GLN A 149 -2.17 -3.54 15.88
CA GLN A 149 -1.14 -2.59 16.35
C GLN A 149 -0.48 -1.85 15.18
N GLU A 150 -0.15 -2.55 14.10
CA GLU A 150 0.44 -1.93 12.91
C GLU A 150 -0.54 -0.94 12.23
N LEU A 151 -1.83 -1.27 12.17
CA LEU A 151 -2.87 -0.39 11.62
C LEU A 151 -3.09 0.85 12.48
N GLU A 152 -3.16 0.68 13.80
CA GLU A 152 -3.31 1.79 14.74
C GLU A 152 -2.16 2.79 14.61
N TRP A 153 -0.92 2.30 14.56
CA TRP A 153 0.22 3.16 14.30
C TRP A 153 0.11 3.88 12.95
N CYS A 154 -0.34 3.21 11.90
CA CYS A 154 -0.53 3.84 10.58
C CYS A 154 -1.59 4.95 10.64
N ASN A 155 -2.69 4.75 11.37
CA ASN A 155 -3.75 5.76 11.53
C ASN A 155 -3.25 6.97 12.33
N ASN A 156 -2.49 6.74 13.40
CA ASN A 156 -1.84 7.81 14.18
C ASN A 156 -0.80 8.60 13.36
N ASN A 157 -0.29 8.01 12.27
CA ASN A 157 0.71 8.62 11.38
C ASN A 157 0.18 8.90 9.97
N ALA A 158 -1.15 8.93 9.78
CA ALA A 158 -1.77 8.94 8.46
C ALA A 158 -1.34 10.13 7.59
N SER A 159 -1.28 11.33 8.18
CA SER A 159 -0.87 12.55 7.49
C SER A 159 0.56 12.45 6.93
N GLU A 160 1.48 11.90 7.72
CA GLU A 160 2.87 11.73 7.30
C GLU A 160 2.98 10.63 6.22
N ILE A 161 2.27 9.51 6.37
CA ILE A 161 2.23 8.45 5.35
C ILE A 161 1.73 8.99 4.01
N LEU A 162 0.61 9.74 4.02
CA LEU A 162 0.03 10.34 2.82
C LEU A 162 0.98 11.35 2.17
N ARG A 163 1.60 12.22 2.98
CA ARG A 163 2.58 13.21 2.50
C ARG A 163 3.75 12.53 1.79
N LEU A 164 4.35 11.51 2.42
CA LEU A 164 5.49 10.78 1.87
C LEU A 164 5.13 9.97 0.64
N ALA A 165 3.98 9.30 0.64
CA ALA A 165 3.50 8.56 -0.52
C ALA A 165 3.32 9.50 -1.71
N THR A 166 2.69 10.66 -1.50
CA THR A 166 2.46 11.69 -2.52
C THR A 166 3.77 12.26 -3.06
N GLU A 167 4.70 12.61 -2.17
CA GLU A 167 6.00 13.13 -2.53
C GLU A 167 6.81 12.09 -3.33
N LEU A 168 6.86 10.85 -2.87
CA LEU A 168 7.56 9.76 -3.54
C LEU A 168 6.97 9.48 -4.92
N HIS A 169 5.64 9.45 -5.03
CA HIS A 169 4.94 9.28 -6.30
C HIS A 169 5.37 10.34 -7.30
N SER A 170 5.28 11.62 -6.92
CA SER A 170 5.66 12.75 -7.76
C SER A 170 7.13 12.66 -8.19
N ILE A 171 8.07 12.40 -7.27
CA ILE A 171 9.50 12.22 -7.60
C ILE A 171 9.70 11.15 -8.67
N ILE A 172 9.04 10.00 -8.53
CA ILE A 172 9.21 8.88 -9.45
C ILE A 172 8.56 9.20 -10.80
N CYS A 173 7.34 9.71 -10.80
CA CYS A 173 6.53 10.01 -11.99
C CYS A 173 7.08 11.17 -12.83
N GLU A 174 7.62 12.21 -12.19
CA GLU A 174 8.24 13.36 -12.87
C GLU A 174 9.69 13.11 -13.28
N ASN A 175 10.21 11.90 -13.02
CA ASN A 175 11.58 11.52 -13.32
C ASN A 175 12.64 12.43 -12.66
N ARG A 176 12.34 13.00 -11.48
CA ARG A 176 13.28 13.79 -10.69
C ARG A 176 14.46 12.94 -10.21
N SER A 177 15.65 13.51 -10.06
CA SER A 177 16.81 12.74 -9.57
C SER A 177 16.53 12.13 -8.20
N PHE A 178 16.73 10.81 -8.08
CA PHE A 178 16.45 10.10 -6.83
C PHE A 178 17.31 8.84 -6.71
N LYS A 179 18.21 8.83 -5.70
CA LYS A 179 19.19 7.75 -5.50
C LYS A 179 18.56 6.36 -5.30
N LYS A 180 17.36 6.30 -4.72
CA LYS A 180 16.64 5.04 -4.43
C LYS A 180 15.59 4.67 -5.49
N ARG A 181 15.67 5.24 -6.70
CA ARG A 181 14.72 4.94 -7.78
C ARG A 181 14.66 3.46 -8.14
N ASN A 182 15.77 2.73 -8.02
CA ASN A 182 15.87 1.31 -8.32
C ASN A 182 15.02 0.39 -7.42
N ILE A 183 14.58 0.87 -6.25
CA ILE A 183 13.69 0.10 -5.35
C ILE A 183 12.22 0.52 -5.44
N CYS A 184 11.90 1.49 -6.30
CA CYS A 184 10.53 1.92 -6.56
C CYS A 184 10.02 1.27 -7.86
N PRO A 185 8.78 0.79 -7.92
CA PRO A 185 8.20 0.34 -9.17
C PRO A 185 7.93 1.52 -10.09
N ASN A 186 7.72 1.24 -11.37
CA ASN A 186 7.27 2.25 -12.32
C ASN A 186 5.78 2.55 -12.11
N TYR A 187 5.45 3.49 -11.22
CA TYR A 187 4.07 3.81 -10.86
C TYR A 187 3.19 4.13 -12.09
N LYS A 188 3.69 4.92 -13.04
CA LYS A 188 2.96 5.23 -14.29
C LYS A 188 2.55 3.98 -15.06
N GLU A 189 3.42 2.96 -15.12
CA GLU A 189 3.10 1.72 -15.83
C GLU A 189 2.12 0.85 -15.05
N LEU A 190 2.22 0.82 -13.72
CA LEU A 190 1.24 0.13 -12.88
C LEU A 190 -0.14 0.80 -12.96
N GLU A 191 -0.18 2.13 -12.99
CA GLU A 191 -1.40 2.93 -13.13
C GLU A 191 -2.10 2.66 -14.46
N LYS A 192 -1.36 2.61 -15.57
CA LYS A 192 -1.93 2.22 -16.87
C LYS A 192 -2.58 0.86 -16.80
N GLU A 193 -1.93 -0.13 -16.19
CA GLU A 193 -2.52 -1.45 -16.02
C GLU A 193 -3.74 -1.43 -15.10
N CYS A 194 -3.67 -0.68 -14.00
CA CYS A 194 -4.78 -0.48 -13.08
C CYS A 194 -6.00 0.10 -13.81
N SER A 195 -5.78 1.05 -14.72
CA SER A 195 -6.83 1.71 -15.51
C SER A 195 -7.37 0.87 -16.67
N LYS A 196 -6.65 -0.16 -17.14
CA LYS A 196 -7.19 -1.06 -18.16
C LYS A 196 -8.45 -1.74 -17.61
N GLN A 197 -9.60 -1.37 -18.14
CA GLN A 197 -10.85 -2.05 -17.82
C GLN A 197 -10.75 -3.49 -18.30
N LYS A 198 -10.74 -4.45 -17.37
CA LYS A 198 -11.19 -5.79 -17.74
C LYS A 198 -12.70 -5.67 -17.92
N LYS A 199 -13.19 -5.76 -19.16
CA LYS A 199 -14.56 -6.18 -19.41
C LYS A 199 -14.75 -7.46 -18.61
N ILE A 200 -15.41 -7.37 -17.45
CA ILE A 200 -15.77 -8.55 -16.69
C ILE A 200 -16.63 -9.35 -17.66
N SER A 201 -16.15 -10.51 -18.11
CA SER A 201 -16.93 -11.33 -19.02
C SER A 201 -18.26 -11.62 -18.33
N LYS A 202 -19.39 -11.51 -19.05
CA LYS A 202 -20.74 -11.77 -18.49
C LYS A 202 -20.82 -13.13 -17.76
N ARG A 203 -19.92 -14.07 -18.08
CA ARG A 203 -19.72 -15.35 -17.38
C ARG A 203 -19.27 -15.23 -15.91
N ASN A 204 -18.41 -14.27 -15.58
CA ASN A 204 -17.90 -14.11 -14.20
C ASN A 204 -18.93 -13.47 -13.27
N ILE A 205 -19.74 -12.53 -13.77
CA ILE A 205 -20.89 -11.95 -13.05
C ILE A 205 -21.92 -13.05 -12.75
N LYS A 206 -22.24 -13.90 -13.73
CA LYS A 206 -23.15 -15.04 -13.54
C LYS A 206 -22.63 -16.03 -12.50
N LYS A 207 -21.33 -16.34 -12.49
CA LYS A 207 -20.72 -17.22 -11.47
C LYS A 207 -20.69 -16.61 -10.06
N GLN A 208 -20.55 -15.30 -9.92
CA GLN A 208 -20.62 -14.61 -8.61
C GLN A 208 -22.06 -14.55 -8.08
N LEU A 209 -23.05 -14.32 -8.95
CA LEU A 209 -24.47 -14.35 -8.57
C LEU A 209 -24.92 -15.75 -8.16
N ILE A 210 -24.55 -16.79 -8.91
CA ILE A 210 -24.89 -18.19 -8.60
C ILE A 210 -24.27 -18.66 -7.27
N ARG A 211 -23.12 -18.11 -6.88
CA ARG A 211 -22.46 -18.41 -5.61
C ARG A 211 -23.08 -17.69 -4.40
N LYS A 212 -23.81 -16.59 -4.62
CA LYS A 212 -24.53 -15.87 -3.57
C LYS A 212 -25.96 -16.39 -3.35
N THR A 213 -26.45 -17.27 -4.22
CA THR A 213 -27.83 -17.79 -4.18
C THR A 213 -27.91 -19.28 -3.85
N LYS A 214 -26.82 -19.92 -3.44
CA LYS A 214 -26.88 -21.27 -2.87
C LYS A 214 -26.97 -21.14 -1.34
N PRO A 215 -27.99 -21.74 -0.70
CA PRO A 215 -28.10 -21.79 0.76
C PRO A 215 -26.93 -22.54 1.38
#